data_AF-A0A250LIY4-F1
#
_entry.id   AF-A0A250LIY4-F1
#
_cell.length_a   1.000
_cell.length_b   1.000
_cell.length_c   1.000
_cell.angle_alpha   90.00
_cell.angle_beta   90.00
_cell.angle_gamma   90.00
#
_symmetry.space_group_name_H-M   'P 1'
#
loop_
_entity.id
_entity.type
_entity.pdbx_description
1 polymer ?
#
loop_
_entity_poly.entity_id
_entity_poly.type
_entity_poly.pdbx_seq_one_letter_code
_entity_poly.pdbx_strand_id
1 'polypeptide(L)'
;MDIVVHLSTGDIQRNIAAGLEADHSPLDNFAPGWRHVVKKQSSKHAMRGAFVGYWRALVSKAGMHVCDAMYPVRNSKESTMYWLCLIARHPLADKLWREACQLENRSLF
;
A
#
# COMPACT_ATOMS: atom_id res chain seq x y z
N MET A 1 16.14 -7.48 5.49
CA MET A 1 15.06 -8.02 4.65
C MET A 1 14.29 -6.83 4.15
N ASP A 2 14.06 -6.78 2.85
CA ASP A 2 13.29 -5.73 2.20
C ASP A 2 12.20 -6.41 1.36
N ILE A 3 11.03 -5.79 1.27
CA ILE A 3 9.82 -6.42 0.69
C ILE A 3 9.18 -5.43 -0.27
N VAL A 4 8.95 -5.83 -1.51
CA VAL A 4 8.09 -5.08 -2.43
C VAL A 4 6.66 -5.59 -2.28
N VAL A 5 5.76 -4.70 -1.89
CA VAL A 5 4.34 -5.00 -1.68
C VAL A 5 3.52 -4.49 -2.86
N HIS A 6 2.70 -5.37 -3.40
CA HIS A 6 1.67 -5.05 -4.37
C HIS A 6 0.41 -4.51 -3.66
N LEU A 7 0.15 -3.22 -3.80
CA LEU A 7 -0.95 -2.52 -3.14
C LEU A 7 -2.04 -2.14 -4.16
N SER A 8 -3.05 -3.01 -4.29
CA SER A 8 -4.19 -2.79 -5.19
C SER A 8 -5.21 -1.82 -4.60
N THR A 9 -5.34 -0.66 -5.23
CA THR A 9 -6.26 0.40 -4.79
C THR A 9 -7.72 -0.07 -4.82
N GLY A 10 -8.08 -0.81 -5.88
CA GLY A 10 -9.43 -1.33 -6.08
C GLY A 10 -9.79 -2.42 -5.07
N ASP A 11 -8.86 -3.34 -4.80
CA ASP A 11 -9.09 -4.41 -3.82
C ASP A 11 -9.22 -3.87 -2.41
N ILE A 12 -8.35 -2.95 -2.00
CA ILE A 12 -8.44 -2.30 -0.69
C ILE A 12 -9.80 -1.63 -0.54
N GLN A 13 -10.24 -0.87 -1.54
CA GLN A 13 -11.52 -0.19 -1.46
C GLN A 13 -12.71 -1.15 -1.34
N ARG A 14 -12.72 -2.23 -2.14
CA ARG A 14 -13.78 -3.26 -2.07
C ARG A 14 -13.77 -3.99 -0.73
N ASN A 15 -12.60 -4.41 -0.27
CA ASN A 15 -12.46 -5.17 0.96
C ASN A 15 -12.71 -4.32 2.21
N ILE A 16 -12.43 -3.01 2.19
CA ILE A 16 -12.87 -2.11 3.26
C ILE A 16 -14.40 -2.04 3.28
N ALA A 17 -15.02 -1.79 2.12
CA ALA A 17 -16.47 -1.61 2.04
C ALA A 17 -17.24 -2.88 2.49
N ALA A 18 -16.79 -4.06 2.06
CA ALA A 18 -17.39 -5.33 2.46
C ALA A 18 -16.98 -5.76 3.87
N GLY A 19 -15.74 -5.47 4.27
CA GLY A 19 -15.14 -5.99 5.51
C GLY A 19 -15.59 -5.29 6.78
N LEU A 20 -16.10 -4.06 6.73
CA LEU A 20 -16.48 -3.31 7.94
C LEU A 20 -17.55 -4.02 8.78
N GLU A 21 -18.50 -4.69 8.13
CA GLU A 21 -19.62 -5.38 8.77
C GLU A 21 -19.52 -6.91 8.68
N ALA A 22 -18.51 -7.42 7.97
CA ALA A 22 -18.30 -8.85 7.83
C ALA A 22 -17.47 -9.38 9.01
N ASP A 23 -17.88 -10.56 9.52
CA ASP A 23 -17.17 -11.29 10.57
C ASP A 23 -15.69 -11.53 10.24
N HIS A 24 -15.41 -11.73 8.94
CA HIS A 24 -14.07 -11.96 8.42
C HIS A 24 -13.78 -11.09 7.19
N SER A 25 -12.57 -10.53 7.14
CA SER A 25 -12.06 -9.80 5.98
C SER A 25 -10.64 -10.26 5.65
N PRO A 26 -10.24 -10.36 4.37
CA PRO A 26 -8.83 -10.54 4.00
C PRO A 26 -7.91 -9.47 4.60
N LEU A 27 -8.44 -8.28 4.89
CA LEU A 27 -7.71 -7.19 5.52
C LEU A 27 -7.31 -7.47 6.98
N ASP A 28 -7.93 -8.46 7.62
CA ASP A 28 -7.64 -8.82 9.01
C ASP A 28 -6.26 -9.45 9.15
N ASN A 29 -5.83 -10.17 8.12
CA ASN A 29 -4.47 -10.72 8.03
C ASN A 29 -3.47 -9.68 7.54
N PHE A 30 -3.90 -8.78 6.63
CA PHE A 30 -3.00 -7.79 6.03
C PHE A 30 -2.67 -6.63 6.97
N ALA A 31 -3.67 -6.13 7.69
CA ALA A 31 -3.55 -5.04 8.66
C ALA A 31 -4.43 -5.33 9.90
N PRO A 32 -4.00 -6.22 10.80
CA PRO A 32 -4.78 -6.60 11.97
C PRO A 32 -5.28 -5.41 12.78
N GLY A 33 -6.58 -5.37 13.09
CA GLY A 33 -7.20 -4.27 13.86
C GLY A 33 -7.61 -3.03 13.05
N TRP A 34 -7.53 -3.06 11.72
CA TRP A 34 -7.85 -1.92 10.87
C TRP A 34 -9.27 -1.33 11.06
N ARG A 35 -10.25 -2.14 11.50
CA ARG A 35 -11.63 -1.66 11.74
C ARG A 35 -11.71 -0.58 12.82
N HIS A 36 -10.76 -0.53 13.75
CA HIS A 36 -10.75 0.49 14.81
C HIS A 36 -10.42 1.89 14.30
N VAL A 37 -9.80 2.01 13.13
CA VAL A 37 -9.37 3.30 12.56
C VAL A 37 -10.21 3.75 11.37
N VAL A 38 -10.85 2.81 10.66
CA VAL A 38 -11.67 3.13 9.48
C VAL A 38 -13.11 3.43 9.90
N LYS A 39 -13.55 4.65 9.67
CA LYS A 39 -14.91 5.11 9.98
C LYS A 39 -15.85 4.91 8.79
N LYS A 40 -16.92 4.13 8.98
CA LYS A 40 -17.90 3.77 7.93
C LYS A 40 -18.56 4.98 7.24
N GLN A 41 -18.85 6.04 8.00
CA GLN A 41 -19.52 7.23 7.48
C GLN A 41 -18.58 8.18 6.72
N SER A 42 -17.30 7.84 6.60
CA SER A 42 -16.31 8.69 5.90
C SER A 42 -16.33 8.46 4.39
N SER A 43 -15.78 9.40 3.63
CA SER A 43 -15.61 9.22 2.18
C SER A 43 -14.71 8.03 1.87
N LYS A 44 -14.88 7.43 0.68
CA LYS A 44 -14.02 6.30 0.22
C LYS A 44 -12.54 6.64 0.27
N HIS A 45 -12.19 7.88 -0.08
CA HIS A 45 -10.81 8.36 -0.01
C HIS A 45 -10.31 8.43 1.44
N ALA A 46 -11.09 8.98 2.36
CA ALA A 46 -10.74 9.07 3.77
C ALA A 46 -10.59 7.68 4.42
N MET A 47 -11.50 6.75 4.12
CA MET A 47 -11.41 5.36 4.60
C MET A 47 -10.12 4.67 4.13
N ARG A 48 -9.77 4.82 2.85
CA ARG A 48 -8.51 4.29 2.31
C ARG A 48 -7.29 4.93 2.96
N GLY A 49 -7.29 6.26 3.15
CA GLY A 49 -6.21 6.98 3.80
C GLY A 49 -5.98 6.49 5.23
N ALA A 50 -7.07 6.33 6.02
CA ALA A 50 -7.01 5.79 7.37
C ALA A 50 -6.44 4.37 7.40
N PHE A 51 -6.91 3.50 6.49
CA PHE A 51 -6.42 2.13 6.37
C PHE A 51 -4.92 2.07 6.06
N VAL A 52 -4.47 2.77 5.00
CA VAL A 52 -3.06 2.78 4.58
C VAL A 52 -2.17 3.39 5.66
N GLY A 53 -2.61 4.47 6.30
CA GLY A 53 -1.89 5.09 7.42
C GLY A 53 -1.69 4.13 8.58
N TYR A 54 -2.74 3.39 8.95
CA TYR A 54 -2.64 2.38 10.01
C TYR A 54 -1.74 1.21 9.65
N TRP A 55 -1.83 0.70 8.43
CA TRP A 55 -0.92 -0.33 7.94
C TRP A 55 0.55 0.13 7.98
N ARG A 56 0.85 1.36 7.55
CA ARG A 56 2.19 1.94 7.68
C ARG A 56 2.66 2.00 9.14
N ALA A 57 1.78 2.34 10.07
CA ALA A 57 2.10 2.34 11.50
C ALA A 57 2.40 0.93 12.04
N LEU A 58 1.69 -0.10 11.58
CA LEU A 58 2.00 -1.51 11.92
C LEU A 58 3.39 -1.91 11.41
N VAL A 59 3.71 -1.55 10.16
CA VAL A 59 5.04 -1.77 9.58
C VAL A 59 6.13 -1.08 10.40
N SER A 60 5.90 0.17 10.81
CA SER A 60 6.79 0.92 11.71
C SER A 60 6.99 0.25 13.06
N LYS A 61 5.93 -0.28 13.66
CA LYS A 61 6.04 -1.05 14.93
C LYS A 61 6.88 -2.32 14.78
N ALA A 62 6.96 -2.90 13.59
CA ALA A 62 7.84 -4.04 13.30
C ALA A 62 9.32 -3.64 13.04
N GLY A 63 9.65 -2.36 13.16
CA GLY A 63 11.01 -1.84 12.93
C GLY A 63 11.39 -1.74 11.46
N MET A 64 10.40 -1.59 10.58
CA MET A 64 10.57 -1.32 9.15
C MET A 64 9.77 -0.08 8.78
N HIS A 65 9.91 0.44 7.57
CA HIS A 65 9.08 1.55 7.09
C HIS A 65 8.70 1.34 5.63
N VAL A 66 7.57 1.90 5.25
CA VAL A 66 7.15 1.96 3.85
C VAL A 66 7.81 3.19 3.23
N CYS A 67 8.60 2.98 2.17
CA CYS A 67 9.17 4.05 1.37
C CYS A 67 8.03 4.93 0.83
N ASP A 68 8.26 6.24 0.80
CA ASP A 68 7.30 7.23 0.30
C ASP A 68 7.19 7.23 -1.25
N ALA A 69 8.22 6.74 -1.94
CA ALA A 69 8.19 6.50 -3.38
C ALA A 69 7.40 5.24 -3.68
N MET A 70 6.33 5.40 -4.47
CA MET A 70 5.48 4.30 -4.94
C MET A 70 5.48 4.27 -6.45
N TYR A 71 5.70 3.11 -7.04
CA TYR A 71 5.67 2.95 -8.49
C TYR A 71 4.24 2.59 -8.94
N PRO A 72 3.58 3.40 -9.77
CA PRO A 72 2.27 3.08 -10.30
C PRO A 72 2.40 2.07 -11.43
N VAL A 73 1.75 0.91 -11.29
CA VAL A 73 1.58 0.00 -12.42
C VAL A 73 0.25 0.29 -13.08
N ARG A 74 0.32 0.60 -14.38
CA ARG A 74 -0.82 1.07 -15.18
C ARG A 74 -1.27 0.02 -16.17
N ASN A 75 -2.54 0.09 -16.54
CA ASN A 75 -3.09 -0.70 -17.64
C ASN A 75 -2.82 -0.03 -19.00
N SER A 76 -3.25 -0.68 -20.08
CA SER A 76 -3.17 -0.14 -21.45
C SER A 76 -3.96 1.17 -21.68
N LYS A 77 -4.76 1.60 -20.71
CA LYS A 77 -5.51 2.87 -20.71
C LYS A 77 -4.91 3.88 -19.74
N GLU A 78 -3.65 3.72 -19.34
CA GLU A 78 -2.93 4.58 -18.38
C GLU A 78 -3.57 4.69 -16.98
N SER A 79 -4.55 3.86 -16.68
CA SER A 79 -5.19 3.84 -15.36
C SER A 79 -4.33 3.03 -14.40
N THR A 80 -4.06 3.58 -13.21
CA THR A 80 -3.28 2.88 -12.17
C THR A 80 -4.07 1.69 -11.64
N MET A 81 -3.56 0.48 -11.86
CA MET A 81 -4.14 -0.75 -11.33
C MET A 81 -3.72 -0.96 -9.87
N TYR A 82 -2.43 -0.80 -9.59
CA TYR A 82 -1.85 -1.00 -8.28
C TYR A 82 -0.57 -0.19 -8.11
N TRP A 83 -0.15 -0.06 -6.86
CA TRP A 83 1.08 0.60 -6.48
C TRP A 83 2.07 -0.44 -5.95
N LEU A 84 3.31 -0.40 -6.42
CA LEU A 84 4.40 -1.12 -5.78
C LEU A 84 4.99 -0.24 -4.69
N CYS A 85 5.01 -0.77 -3.46
CA CYS A 85 5.52 -0.07 -2.28
C CYS A 85 6.68 -0.87 -1.71
N LEU A 86 7.85 -0.24 -1.55
CA LEU A 86 8.95 -0.88 -0.84
C LEU A 86 8.74 -0.75 0.68
N ILE A 87 8.91 -1.86 1.39
CA ILE A 87 9.12 -1.89 2.83
C ILE A 87 10.56 -2.25 3.10
N ALA A 88 11.27 -1.41 3.84
CA ALA A 88 12.68 -1.63 4.15
C ALA A 88 12.99 -1.24 5.59
N ARG A 89 14.18 -1.61 6.06
CA ARG A 89 14.74 -1.11 7.34
C ARG A 89 15.87 -0.11 7.10
N HIS A 90 16.67 -0.32 6.06
CA HIS A 90 17.88 0.45 5.83
C HIS A 90 17.64 1.60 4.83
N PRO A 91 18.12 2.83 5.11
CA PRO A 91 17.92 3.98 4.22
C PRO A 91 18.49 3.83 2.80
N LEU A 92 19.46 2.93 2.62
CA LEU A 92 20.01 2.62 1.29
C LEU A 92 18.94 2.03 0.36
N ALA A 93 18.08 1.15 0.87
CA ALA A 93 17.04 0.53 0.07
C ALA A 93 16.02 1.57 -0.44
N ASP A 94 15.68 2.56 0.39
CA ASP A 94 14.84 3.70 0.00
C ASP A 94 15.46 4.49 -1.15
N LYS A 95 16.75 4.81 -1.04
CA LYS A 95 17.47 5.56 -2.09
C LYS A 95 17.42 4.79 -3.41
N LEU A 96 17.77 3.50 -3.39
CA LEU A 96 17.74 2.65 -4.57
C LEU A 96 16.33 2.54 -5.17
N TRP A 97 15.31 2.42 -4.34
CA TRP A 97 13.93 2.34 -4.79
C TRP A 97 13.43 3.62 -5.42
N ARG A 98 13.79 4.78 -4.88
CA ARG A 98 13.46 6.09 -5.46
C ARG A 98 14.05 6.23 -6.86
N GLU A 99 15.32 5.85 -7.02
CA GLU A 99 15.97 5.83 -8.34
C GLU A 99 15.25 4.84 -9.27
N ALA A 100 14.97 3.62 -8.81
CA ALA A 100 14.30 2.60 -9.62
C ALA A 100 12.90 3.03 -10.09
N CYS A 101 12.13 3.74 -9.25
CA CYS A 101 10.80 4.25 -9.61
C CYS A 101 10.84 5.33 -10.71
N GLN A 102 11.99 5.96 -10.93
CA GLN A 102 12.18 7.02 -11.94
C GLN A 102 12.74 6.48 -13.25
N LEU A 103 13.18 5.22 -13.28
CA LEU A 103 13.63 4.59 -14.50
C LEU A 103 12.41 4.31 -15.39
N GLU A 104 12.18 5.16 -16.39
CA GLU A 104 11.47 4.72 -17.59
C GLU A 104 12.28 3.60 -18.23
N ASN A 105 11.61 2.54 -18.71
CA ASN A 105 12.23 1.36 -19.31
C ASN A 105 13.38 1.76 -20.24
N ARG A 106 14.61 1.71 -19.74
CA ARG A 106 15.79 1.83 -20.56
C ARG A 106 16.02 0.45 -21.13
N SER A 107 15.90 0.36 -22.45
CA SER A 107 16.49 -0.75 -23.18
C SER A 107 17.95 -0.85 -22.75
N LEU A 108 18.43 -2.09 -22.56
CA LEU A 108 19.84 -2.35 -22.27
C LEU A 108 20.76 -1.94 -23.45
N PHE A 109 20.18 -1.43 -24.54
CA PHE A 109 20.79 -0.95 -25.77
C PHE A 109 20.08 0.29 -26.30
#